data_AF-I2Q657-F1
#
_entry.id   AF-I2Q657-F1
#
_cell.length_a   1.000
_cell.length_b   1.000
_cell.length_c   1.000
_cell.angle_alpha   90.00
_cell.angle_beta   90.00
_cell.angle_gamma   90.00
#
_symmetry.space_group_name_H-M   'P 1'
#
loop_
_entity.id
_entity.type
_entity.pdbx_description
1 polymer ?
#
loop_
_entity_poly.entity_id
_entity_poly.type
_entity_poly.pdbx_seq_one_letter_code
_entity_poly.pdbx_strand_id
1 'polypeptide(L)'
;MALYITTQGDIDQIIVSSLPRAFVQKIYRHCWGKNNTPYFAGNCFRGVLYFDERLAAKYAEDAGFPWRGWLSVDKFYHRTGSSYEHGLTLAVRADGQASTLSSVGIPVIEARPQLGDYLGRLGEDEVLCLLGSVDKGEMVFSLPDFTGPFDPDKLAVHVDRLSDLYCEEAVVTGLAYDGRRLSMESGDSRGKNMIDPLLVGRDGKLLDMYDFA
;
A
#
# COMPACT_ATOMS: atom_id res chain seq x y z
N MET A 1 -30.71 -10.44 -4.12
CA MET A 1 -29.97 -11.20 -3.09
C MET A 1 -28.52 -10.78 -3.18
N ALA A 2 -27.69 -10.97 -2.17
CA ALA A 2 -26.33 -10.44 -2.21
C ALA A 2 -25.28 -11.56 -2.35
N LEU A 3 -24.27 -11.31 -3.18
CA LEU A 3 -23.02 -12.06 -3.19
C LEU A 3 -22.03 -11.35 -2.26
N TYR A 4 -21.43 -12.09 -1.35
CA TYR A 4 -20.33 -11.64 -0.53
C TYR A 4 -19.13 -12.53 -0.75
N ILE A 5 -17.96 -11.93 -0.91
CA ILE A 5 -16.69 -12.64 -0.99
C ILE A 5 -15.78 -12.00 0.05
N THR A 6 -15.25 -12.81 0.97
CA THR A 6 -14.34 -12.34 2.01
C THR A 6 -12.97 -12.96 1.80
N THR A 7 -11.93 -12.14 1.96
CA THR A 7 -10.54 -12.58 2.00
C THR A 7 -10.03 -12.42 3.44
N GLN A 8 -9.09 -13.26 3.84
CA GLN A 8 -8.42 -13.17 5.15
C GLN A 8 -6.91 -13.24 4.94
N GLY A 9 -6.15 -12.44 5.69
CA GLY A 9 -4.70 -12.46 5.63
C GLY A 9 -4.10 -11.08 5.82
N ASP A 10 -2.99 -10.84 5.15
CA ASP A 10 -2.32 -9.56 5.16
C ASP A 10 -3.05 -8.57 4.24
N ILE A 11 -3.34 -7.39 4.78
CA ILE A 11 -4.00 -6.26 4.13
C ILE A 11 -2.97 -5.14 4.01
N ASP A 12 -2.60 -4.85 2.78
CA ASP A 12 -1.62 -3.81 2.46
C ASP A 12 -2.33 -2.48 2.29
N GLN A 13 -1.82 -1.44 2.93
CA GLN A 13 -2.13 -0.05 2.62
C GLN A 13 -0.88 0.58 2.05
N ILE A 14 -0.87 0.85 0.74
CA ILE A 14 0.27 1.43 0.04
C ILE A 14 -0.08 2.82 -0.47
N ILE A 15 0.84 3.75 -0.24
CA ILE A 15 0.81 5.12 -0.71
C ILE A 15 2.09 5.42 -1.47
N VAL A 16 1.96 6.06 -2.63
CA VAL A 16 3.07 6.72 -3.31
C VAL A 16 2.82 8.22 -3.24
N SER A 17 3.81 8.97 -2.79
CA SER A 17 3.76 10.43 -2.59
C SER A 17 5.09 11.06 -2.97
N SER A 18 5.14 12.38 -3.02
CA SER A 18 6.40 13.11 -2.89
C SER A 18 6.61 13.55 -1.44
N LEU A 19 7.88 13.68 -1.02
CA LEU A 19 8.30 14.40 0.18
C LEU A 19 9.43 15.37 -0.17
N PRO A 20 9.52 16.53 0.50
CA PRO A 20 10.67 17.41 0.32
C PRO A 20 11.97 16.73 0.75
N ARG A 21 12.99 16.82 -0.08
CA ARG A 21 14.32 16.24 0.19
C ARG A 21 14.92 16.77 1.49
N ALA A 22 14.73 18.06 1.78
CA ALA A 22 15.20 18.69 3.02
C ALA A 22 14.53 18.10 4.29
N PHE A 23 13.24 17.75 4.21
CA PHE A 23 12.51 17.10 5.31
C PHE A 23 13.08 15.71 5.59
N VAL A 24 13.22 14.89 4.55
CA VAL A 24 13.81 13.54 4.64
C VAL A 24 15.24 13.61 5.19
N GLN A 25 16.06 14.52 4.68
CA GLN A 25 17.44 14.75 5.14
C GLN A 25 17.52 15.11 6.63
N LYS A 26 16.63 15.97 7.14
CA LYS A 26 16.60 16.32 8.57
C LYS A 26 16.36 15.11 9.45
N ILE A 27 15.42 14.23 9.06
CA ILE A 27 15.17 12.99 9.81
C ILE A 27 16.39 12.08 9.76
N TYR A 28 16.98 11.86 8.58
CA TYR A 28 18.17 11.00 8.48
C TYR A 28 19.35 11.52 9.30
N ARG A 29 19.65 12.82 9.25
CA ARG A 29 20.71 13.43 10.08
C ARG A 29 20.46 13.22 11.57
N HIS A 30 19.20 13.36 12.02
CA HIS A 30 18.84 13.07 13.40
C HIS A 30 19.09 11.60 13.77
N CYS A 31 18.62 10.69 12.93
CA CYS A 31 18.73 9.27 13.18
C CYS A 31 20.17 8.76 13.10
N TRP A 32 20.98 9.30 12.18
CA TRP A 32 22.40 9.01 12.09
C TRP A 32 23.18 9.54 13.29
N GLY A 33 22.87 10.76 13.77
CA GLY A 33 23.52 11.32 14.96
C GLY A 33 23.26 10.54 16.26
N LYS A 34 22.25 9.66 16.28
CA LYS A 34 21.90 8.82 17.43
C LYS A 34 22.33 7.36 17.31
N ASN A 35 22.70 6.90 16.12
CA ASN A 35 22.88 5.48 15.83
C ASN A 35 24.18 5.20 15.09
N ASN A 36 24.84 4.09 15.42
CA ASN A 36 26.16 3.77 14.88
C ASN A 36 26.13 2.85 13.65
N THR A 37 24.94 2.44 13.19
CA THR A 37 24.79 1.57 12.01
C THR A 37 23.64 2.01 11.10
N PRO A 38 23.73 1.72 9.79
CA PRO A 38 22.64 1.94 8.83
C PRO A 38 21.31 1.31 9.26
N TYR A 39 21.36 0.07 9.75
CA TYR A 39 20.16 -0.64 10.20
C TYR A 39 19.41 0.10 11.32
N PHE A 40 20.11 0.60 12.34
CA PHE A 40 19.47 1.31 13.44
C PHE A 40 19.01 2.72 13.01
N ALA A 41 19.76 3.40 12.15
CA ALA A 41 19.34 4.68 11.59
C ALA A 41 18.08 4.54 10.71
N GLY A 42 17.98 3.49 9.89
CA GLY A 42 16.79 3.18 9.09
C GLY A 42 15.57 2.88 9.95
N ASN A 43 15.73 2.10 11.02
CA ASN A 43 14.66 1.84 11.99
C ASN A 43 14.21 3.11 12.71
N CYS A 44 15.15 3.99 13.10
CA CYS A 44 14.83 5.30 13.64
C CYS A 44 14.06 6.15 12.62
N PHE A 45 14.50 6.19 11.36
CA PHE A 45 13.85 6.96 10.30
C PHE A 45 12.40 6.51 10.11
N ARG A 46 12.18 5.19 9.97
CA ARG A 46 10.84 4.58 9.93
C ARG A 46 10.02 4.96 11.17
N GLY A 47 10.63 4.88 12.35
CA GLY A 47 10.03 5.27 13.62
C GLY A 47 9.50 6.71 13.61
N VAL A 48 10.34 7.64 13.18
CA VAL A 48 9.99 9.06 13.11
C VAL A 48 8.89 9.30 12.07
N LEU A 49 9.02 8.71 10.89
CA LEU A 49 8.10 8.95 9.78
C LEU A 49 6.69 8.43 10.07
N TYR A 50 6.54 7.25 10.67
CA TYR A 50 5.23 6.64 10.89
C TYR A 50 4.62 6.93 12.27
N PHE A 51 5.43 7.14 13.31
CA PHE A 51 4.94 7.12 14.69
C PHE A 51 5.25 8.37 15.52
N ASP A 52 6.40 9.04 15.31
CA ASP A 52 6.73 10.27 16.04
C ASP A 52 6.23 11.51 15.30
N GLU A 53 4.90 11.67 15.28
CA GLU A 53 4.23 12.79 14.59
C GLU A 53 4.77 14.15 15.04
N ARG A 54 5.11 14.29 16.33
CA ARG A 54 5.64 15.55 16.89
C ARG A 54 7.01 15.87 16.32
N LEU A 55 7.92 14.90 16.28
CA LEU A 55 9.26 15.12 15.76
C LEU A 55 9.26 15.30 14.24
N ALA A 56 8.46 14.50 13.52
CA ALA A 56 8.28 14.67 12.09
C ALA A 56 7.68 16.04 11.74
N ALA A 57 6.65 16.48 12.47
CA ALA A 57 6.05 17.81 12.27
C ALA A 57 7.05 18.94 12.46
N LYS A 58 7.91 18.86 13.50
CA LYS A 58 8.98 19.83 13.72
C LYS A 58 9.95 19.91 12.54
N TYR A 59 10.43 18.76 12.04
CA TYR A 59 11.37 18.77 10.91
C TYR A 59 10.73 19.19 9.59
N ALA A 60 9.43 18.93 9.42
CA ALA A 60 8.67 19.39 8.29
C ALA A 60 8.49 20.92 8.33
N GLU A 61 8.13 21.48 9.48
CA GLU A 61 8.02 22.93 9.69
C GLU A 61 9.34 23.64 9.37
N ASP A 62 10.46 23.13 9.87
CA ASP A 62 11.78 23.69 9.55
C ASP A 62 12.12 23.61 8.04
N ALA A 63 11.49 22.69 7.30
CA ALA A 63 11.66 22.53 5.86
C ALA A 63 10.57 23.25 5.05
N GLY A 64 9.69 24.03 5.69
CA GLY A 64 8.58 24.74 5.03
C GLY A 64 7.46 23.82 4.55
N PHE A 65 7.34 22.62 5.12
CA PHE A 65 6.41 21.57 4.71
C PHE A 65 5.37 21.27 5.79
N PRO A 66 4.06 21.29 5.50
CA PRO A 66 3.04 20.94 6.48
C PRO A 66 2.88 19.42 6.62
N TRP A 67 3.47 18.83 7.66
CA TRP A 67 3.31 17.41 7.96
C TRP A 67 2.11 17.14 8.89
N ARG A 68 1.24 16.21 8.47
CA ARG A 68 0.07 15.74 9.24
C ARG A 68 -0.01 14.22 9.29
N GLY A 69 1.14 13.56 9.27
CA GLY A 69 1.25 12.11 9.16
C GLY A 69 1.25 11.62 7.71
N TRP A 70 1.82 10.43 7.52
CA TRP A 70 2.04 9.82 6.21
C TRP A 70 0.75 9.51 5.45
N LEU A 71 -0.37 9.29 6.15
CA LEU A 71 -1.69 9.11 5.53
C LEU A 71 -2.29 10.41 5.00
N SER A 72 -1.78 11.56 5.41
CA SER A 72 -2.34 12.88 5.05
C SER A 72 -1.59 13.56 3.92
N VAL A 73 -0.48 12.99 3.45
CA VAL A 73 0.30 13.53 2.33
C VAL A 73 -0.50 13.47 1.02
N ASP A 74 -0.08 14.29 0.06
CA ASP A 74 -0.64 14.31 -1.30
C ASP A 74 -0.27 13.03 -2.04
N LYS A 75 -1.27 12.22 -2.36
CA LYS A 75 -1.06 10.85 -2.85
C LYS A 75 -1.06 10.86 -4.37
N PHE A 76 0.04 10.41 -4.94
CA PHE A 76 0.11 10.08 -6.36
C PHE A 76 -0.60 8.76 -6.65
N TYR A 77 -0.52 7.83 -5.70
CA TYR A 77 -1.19 6.55 -5.68
C TYR A 77 -1.57 6.19 -4.25
N HIS A 78 -2.74 5.56 -4.06
CA HIS A 78 -3.17 5.02 -2.78
C HIS A 78 -4.08 3.83 -3.01
N ARG A 79 -3.71 2.67 -2.47
CA ARG A 79 -4.57 1.49 -2.41
C ARG A 79 -4.54 0.85 -1.05
N THR A 80 -5.66 0.22 -0.72
CA THR A 80 -5.79 -0.71 0.39
C THR A 80 -6.42 -1.98 -0.16
N GLY A 81 -5.85 -3.14 0.14
CA GLY A 81 -6.33 -4.41 -0.39
C GLY A 81 -5.61 -5.60 0.22
N SER A 82 -6.13 -6.80 0.00
CA SER A 82 -5.45 -8.01 0.47
C SER A 82 -4.20 -8.30 -0.35
N SER A 83 -3.15 -8.79 0.29
CA SER A 83 -2.01 -9.35 -0.41
C SER A 83 -2.44 -10.55 -1.27
N TYR A 84 -1.92 -10.63 -2.49
CA TYR A 84 -2.25 -11.67 -3.47
C TYR A 84 -1.28 -12.87 -3.42
N GLU A 85 -0.38 -12.94 -2.44
CA GLU A 85 0.65 -13.99 -2.40
C GLU A 85 0.10 -15.43 -2.37
N HIS A 86 0.74 -16.30 -3.17
CA HIS A 86 0.61 -17.76 -3.20
C HIS A 86 -0.80 -18.40 -3.25
N GLY A 87 -1.82 -17.64 -3.66
CA GLY A 87 -3.18 -18.14 -3.79
C GLY A 87 -4.03 -17.76 -2.59
N LEU A 88 -4.59 -16.55 -2.66
CA LEU A 88 -5.60 -16.02 -1.74
C LEU A 88 -6.80 -16.98 -1.64
N THR A 89 -7.21 -17.27 -0.41
CA THR A 89 -8.44 -18.04 -0.14
C THR A 89 -9.62 -17.08 -0.05
N LEU A 90 -10.68 -17.39 -0.79
CA LEU A 90 -11.91 -16.62 -0.88
C LEU A 90 -13.06 -17.37 -0.20
N ALA A 91 -13.66 -16.78 0.83
CA ALA A 91 -14.89 -17.28 1.43
C ALA A 91 -16.08 -16.62 0.72
N VAL A 92 -16.86 -17.41 -0.01
CA VAL A 92 -18.01 -16.93 -0.79
C VAL A 92 -19.29 -17.27 -0.07
N ARG A 93 -20.18 -16.28 0.03
CA ARG A 93 -21.56 -16.44 0.47
C ARG A 93 -22.50 -15.92 -0.61
N ALA A 94 -23.27 -16.84 -1.18
CA ALA A 94 -24.26 -16.56 -2.22
C ALA A 94 -25.54 -17.34 -1.89
N ASP A 95 -26.68 -16.65 -1.82
CA ASP A 95 -27.99 -17.28 -1.58
C ASP A 95 -28.02 -18.20 -0.33
N GLY A 96 -27.43 -17.75 0.77
CA GLY A 96 -27.35 -18.54 2.01
C GLY A 96 -26.42 -19.77 1.95
N GLN A 97 -25.86 -20.10 0.78
CA GLN A 97 -24.81 -21.10 0.63
C GLN A 97 -23.45 -20.45 0.88
N ALA A 98 -22.62 -21.18 1.62
CA ALA A 98 -21.23 -20.80 1.88
C ALA A 98 -20.30 -21.81 1.20
N SER A 99 -19.28 -21.30 0.53
CA SER A 99 -18.24 -22.10 -0.12
C SER A 99 -16.89 -21.40 0.00
N THR A 100 -15.82 -22.16 -0.12
CA THR A 100 -14.46 -21.63 -0.14
C THR A 100 -13.82 -21.97 -1.48
N LEU A 101 -13.11 -21.03 -2.09
CA LEU A 101 -12.31 -21.26 -3.28
C LEU A 101 -10.92 -20.65 -3.16
N SER A 102 -9.96 -21.25 -3.85
CA SER A 102 -8.65 -20.64 -4.06
C SER A 102 -8.72 -19.67 -5.23
N SER A 103 -7.97 -18.57 -5.16
CA SER A 103 -7.74 -17.68 -6.30
C SER A 103 -6.89 -18.29 -7.42
N VAL A 104 -6.28 -19.46 -7.18
CA VAL A 104 -5.53 -20.19 -8.21
C VAL A 104 -6.46 -20.58 -9.36
N GLY A 105 -6.12 -20.15 -10.58
CA GLY A 105 -6.89 -20.39 -11.79
C GLY A 105 -7.99 -19.35 -12.06
N ILE A 106 -8.26 -18.44 -11.13
CA ILE A 106 -9.18 -17.32 -11.37
C ILE A 106 -8.49 -16.29 -12.29
N PRO A 107 -9.16 -15.79 -13.34
CA PRO A 107 -8.62 -14.74 -14.18
C PRO A 107 -8.15 -13.52 -13.38
N VAL A 108 -6.92 -13.05 -13.66
CA VAL A 108 -6.34 -11.86 -13.04
C VAL A 108 -6.34 -10.73 -14.06
N ILE A 109 -6.94 -9.60 -13.67
CA ILE A 109 -6.86 -8.33 -14.39
C ILE A 109 -5.80 -7.49 -13.68
N GLU A 110 -4.66 -7.31 -14.33
CA GLU A 110 -3.48 -6.72 -13.71
C GLU A 110 -3.29 -5.26 -14.12
N ALA A 111 -3.00 -4.42 -13.12
CA ALA A 111 -2.46 -3.07 -13.33
C ALA A 111 -1.01 -3.02 -12.82
N ARG A 112 -0.14 -2.33 -13.57
CA ARG A 112 1.26 -2.10 -13.19
C ARG A 112 1.55 -0.61 -13.13
N PRO A 113 1.41 0.02 -11.95
CA PRO A 113 1.90 1.37 -11.70
C PRO A 113 3.35 1.55 -12.15
N GLN A 114 3.61 2.40 -13.14
CA GLN A 114 4.96 2.63 -13.66
C GLN A 114 5.66 3.73 -12.87
N LEU A 115 6.93 3.51 -12.51
CA LEU A 115 7.73 4.52 -11.78
C LEU A 115 7.80 5.85 -12.53
N GLY A 116 8.00 5.81 -13.85
CA GLY A 116 8.13 7.00 -14.69
C GLY A 116 6.92 7.95 -14.61
N ASP A 117 5.71 7.41 -14.46
CA ASP A 117 4.47 8.18 -14.34
C ASP A 117 4.46 9.06 -13.07
N TYR A 118 5.18 8.63 -12.03
CA TYR A 118 5.30 9.35 -10.77
C TYR A 118 6.50 10.28 -10.72
N LEU A 119 7.63 9.88 -11.30
CA LEU A 119 8.84 10.72 -11.36
C LEU A 119 8.58 12.03 -12.12
N GLY A 120 7.76 11.99 -13.18
CA GLY A 120 7.37 13.19 -13.94
C GLY A 120 6.56 14.21 -13.14
N ARG A 121 6.06 13.84 -11.95
CA ARG A 121 5.25 14.69 -11.06
C ARG A 121 6.07 15.34 -9.94
N LEU A 122 7.34 14.96 -9.77
CA LEU A 122 8.20 15.48 -8.71
C LEU A 122 8.64 16.93 -8.97
N GLY A 123 8.61 17.76 -7.93
CA GLY A 123 9.30 19.05 -7.86
C GLY A 123 10.82 18.89 -7.82
N GLU A 124 11.57 19.97 -8.11
CA GLU A 124 13.05 19.93 -8.23
C GLU A 124 13.74 19.38 -6.97
N ASP A 125 13.24 19.75 -5.79
CA ASP A 125 13.77 19.36 -4.48
C ASP A 125 12.93 18.29 -3.77
N GLU A 126 12.23 17.44 -4.53
CA GLU A 126 11.40 16.37 -3.98
C GLU A 126 12.00 14.98 -4.22
N VAL A 127 11.66 14.05 -3.35
CA VAL A 127 11.90 12.62 -3.52
C VAL A 127 10.57 11.89 -3.59
N LEU A 128 10.49 10.86 -4.42
CA LEU A 128 9.35 9.95 -4.42
C LEU A 128 9.45 9.05 -3.19
N CYS A 129 8.33 8.80 -2.54
CA CYS A 129 8.25 7.95 -1.36
C CYS A 129 7.14 6.93 -1.54
N LEU A 130 7.47 5.65 -1.38
CA LEU A 130 6.49 4.59 -1.17
C LEU A 130 6.42 4.32 0.34
N LEU A 131 5.23 4.52 0.88
CA LEU A 131 4.91 4.39 2.30
C LEU A 131 3.76 3.41 2.45
N GLY A 132 3.67 2.74 3.59
CA GLY A 132 2.57 1.81 3.81
C GLY A 132 2.59 1.05 5.12
N SER A 133 1.54 0.27 5.29
CA SER A 133 1.40 -0.68 6.38
C SER A 133 0.82 -1.99 5.90
N VAL A 134 1.11 -3.05 6.65
CA VAL A 134 0.55 -4.38 6.53
C VAL A 134 -0.18 -4.70 7.82
N ASP A 135 -1.47 -4.99 7.70
CA ASP A 135 -2.37 -5.31 8.79
C ASP A 135 -2.89 -6.74 8.60
N LYS A 136 -3.06 -7.52 9.67
CA LYS A 136 -3.78 -8.80 9.56
C LYS A 136 -5.27 -8.56 9.65
N GLY A 137 -6.03 -8.87 8.62
CA GLY A 137 -7.46 -8.58 8.61
C GLY A 137 -8.22 -9.22 7.47
N GLU A 138 -9.39 -8.65 7.23
CA GLU A 138 -10.34 -9.10 6.22
C GLU A 138 -10.65 -8.00 5.21
N MET A 139 -10.85 -8.37 3.94
CA MET A 139 -11.54 -7.52 2.98
C MET A 139 -12.84 -8.19 2.57
N VAL A 140 -13.91 -7.40 2.57
CA VAL A 140 -15.25 -7.84 2.18
C VAL A 140 -15.58 -7.21 0.84
N PHE A 141 -15.91 -8.07 -0.12
CA PHE A 141 -16.38 -7.70 -1.44
C PHE A 141 -17.87 -8.04 -1.55
N SER A 142 -18.68 -7.12 -2.04
CA SER A 142 -20.14 -7.31 -2.09
C SER A 142 -20.77 -6.92 -3.42
N LEU A 143 -21.82 -7.65 -3.79
CA LEU A 143 -22.70 -7.36 -4.93
C LEU A 143 -24.17 -7.51 -4.49
N PRO A 144 -24.85 -6.41 -4.10
CA PRO A 144 -26.19 -6.46 -3.48
C PRO A 144 -27.33 -7.02 -4.35
N ASP A 145 -27.20 -6.94 -5.67
CA ASP A 145 -28.21 -7.35 -6.66
C ASP A 145 -27.77 -8.60 -7.43
N PHE A 146 -27.16 -9.55 -6.73
CA PHE A 146 -26.80 -10.86 -7.26
C PHE A 146 -28.02 -11.79 -7.28
N THR A 147 -28.10 -12.65 -8.30
CA THR A 147 -29.19 -13.62 -8.48
C THR A 147 -28.65 -14.90 -9.12
N GLY A 148 -29.20 -16.05 -8.73
CA GLY A 148 -28.83 -17.35 -9.27
C GLY A 148 -27.66 -18.01 -8.53
N PRO A 149 -27.19 -19.18 -9.01
CA PRO A 149 -26.06 -19.87 -8.39
C PRO A 149 -24.75 -19.14 -8.64
N PHE A 150 -23.82 -19.23 -7.68
CA PHE A 150 -22.46 -18.74 -7.84
C PHE A 150 -21.67 -19.63 -8.81
N ASP A 151 -20.98 -19.01 -9.76
CA ASP A 151 -20.15 -19.66 -10.77
C ASP A 151 -18.73 -19.07 -10.69
N PRO A 152 -17.73 -19.83 -10.20
CA PRO A 152 -16.35 -19.35 -10.04
C PRO A 152 -15.73 -18.82 -11.33
N ASP A 153 -16.12 -19.36 -12.50
CA ASP A 153 -15.53 -19.00 -13.79
C ASP A 153 -15.90 -17.57 -14.23
N LYS A 154 -16.91 -16.97 -13.58
CA LYS A 154 -17.32 -15.57 -13.79
C LYS A 154 -16.57 -14.58 -12.92
N LEU A 155 -15.76 -15.06 -11.97
CA LEU A 155 -15.00 -14.20 -11.08
C LEU A 155 -13.69 -13.77 -11.75
N ALA A 156 -13.31 -12.51 -11.56
CA ALA A 156 -11.99 -11.98 -11.90
C ALA A 156 -11.43 -11.20 -10.71
N VAL A 157 -10.12 -11.32 -10.49
CA VAL A 157 -9.40 -10.60 -9.44
C VAL A 157 -8.66 -9.43 -10.08
N HIS A 158 -8.86 -8.23 -9.54
CA HIS A 158 -8.08 -7.06 -9.92
C HIS A 158 -6.87 -6.95 -8.99
N VAL A 159 -5.67 -6.90 -9.58
CA VAL A 159 -4.41 -6.87 -8.84
C VAL A 159 -3.55 -5.71 -9.34
N ASP A 160 -3.09 -4.88 -8.42
CA ASP A 160 -2.05 -3.88 -8.69
C ASP A 160 -0.70 -4.51 -8.29
N ARG A 161 0.21 -4.70 -9.25
CA ARG A 161 1.58 -5.17 -8.98
C ARG A 161 2.53 -3.99 -8.85
N LEU A 162 3.22 -3.91 -7.73
CA LEU A 162 4.04 -2.76 -7.37
C LEU A 162 5.54 -2.95 -7.64
N SER A 163 5.92 -4.05 -8.30
CA SER A 163 7.32 -4.40 -8.56
C SER A 163 8.07 -3.31 -9.32
N ASP A 164 7.38 -2.61 -10.22
CA ASP A 164 7.95 -1.51 -11.00
C ASP A 164 8.24 -0.26 -10.14
N LEU A 165 7.79 -0.24 -8.87
CA LEU A 165 8.06 0.77 -7.85
C LEU A 165 9.02 0.27 -6.75
N TYR A 166 9.78 -0.79 -7.03
CA TYR A 166 10.68 -1.45 -6.08
C TYR A 166 9.98 -2.13 -4.89
N CYS A 167 8.67 -2.32 -4.95
CA CYS A 167 7.88 -2.97 -3.90
C CYS A 167 7.39 -4.33 -4.42
N GLU A 168 7.77 -5.42 -3.76
CA GLU A 168 7.45 -6.78 -4.24
C GLU A 168 5.95 -7.14 -4.11
N GLU A 169 5.19 -6.31 -3.38
CA GLU A 169 3.78 -6.53 -3.09
C GLU A 169 2.88 -6.55 -4.34
N ALA A 170 1.88 -7.43 -4.30
CA ALA A 170 0.80 -7.51 -5.26
C ALA A 170 -0.53 -7.39 -4.50
N VAL A 171 -1.23 -6.28 -4.70
CA VAL A 171 -2.40 -5.91 -3.89
C VAL A 171 -3.68 -6.18 -4.65
N VAL A 172 -4.61 -6.93 -4.06
CA VAL A 172 -5.97 -7.13 -4.60
C VAL A 172 -6.77 -5.84 -4.41
N THR A 173 -7.01 -5.12 -5.51
CA THR A 173 -7.69 -3.81 -5.52
C THR A 173 -9.17 -3.89 -5.89
N GLY A 174 -9.66 -5.10 -6.15
CA GLY A 174 -11.06 -5.35 -6.45
C GLY A 174 -11.34 -6.78 -6.87
N LEU A 175 -12.62 -7.13 -6.85
CA LEU A 175 -13.16 -8.29 -7.53
C LEU A 175 -14.20 -7.84 -8.55
N ALA A 176 -14.32 -8.57 -9.65
CA ALA A 176 -15.40 -8.42 -10.60
C ALA A 176 -16.09 -9.77 -10.81
N TYR A 177 -17.41 -9.76 -10.94
CA TYR A 177 -18.21 -10.95 -11.22
C TYR A 177 -19.08 -10.70 -12.44
N ASP A 178 -18.90 -11.49 -13.49
CA ASP A 178 -19.62 -11.35 -14.76
C ASP A 178 -19.51 -9.92 -15.33
N GLY A 179 -18.29 -9.35 -15.27
CA GLY A 179 -17.98 -7.98 -15.69
C GLY A 179 -18.44 -6.87 -14.73
N ARG A 180 -19.19 -7.20 -13.67
CA ARG A 180 -19.66 -6.22 -12.67
C ARG A 180 -18.66 -6.12 -11.53
N ARG A 181 -18.15 -4.91 -11.25
CA ARG A 181 -17.26 -4.66 -10.12
C ARG A 181 -18.01 -4.79 -8.79
N LEU A 182 -17.43 -5.53 -7.85
CA LEU A 182 -17.92 -5.62 -6.47
C LEU A 182 -17.51 -4.37 -5.70
N SER A 183 -18.36 -3.92 -4.78
CA SER A 183 -17.95 -2.97 -3.74
C SER A 183 -16.92 -3.64 -2.83
N MET A 184 -16.02 -2.84 -2.26
CA MET A 184 -14.92 -3.33 -1.42
C MET A 184 -14.87 -2.50 -0.14
N GLU A 185 -14.85 -3.17 0.99
CA GLU A 185 -14.71 -2.56 2.31
C GLU A 185 -13.74 -3.37 3.17
N SER A 186 -13.03 -2.68 4.06
CA SER A 186 -12.19 -3.35 5.06
C SER A 186 -13.10 -3.91 6.15
N GLY A 187 -12.92 -5.19 6.45
CA GLY A 187 -13.51 -5.84 7.61
C GLY A 187 -12.69 -5.60 8.87
N ASP A 188 -12.71 -6.59 9.78
CA ASP A 188 -11.91 -6.53 11.00
C ASP A 188 -10.40 -6.58 10.69
N SER A 189 -9.61 -5.72 11.34
CA SER A 189 -8.15 -5.76 11.26
C SER A 189 -7.50 -5.76 12.66
N ARG A 190 -6.32 -6.39 12.75
CA ARG A 190 -5.52 -6.52 13.98
C ARG A 190 -4.10 -6.05 13.72
N GLY A 191 -3.75 -4.93 14.35
CA GLY A 191 -2.41 -4.37 14.34
C GLY A 191 -2.08 -3.64 13.05
N LYS A 192 -0.98 -2.88 13.09
CA LYS A 192 -0.43 -2.16 11.95
C LYS A 192 1.08 -2.28 11.96
N ASN A 193 1.65 -3.06 11.04
CA ASN A 193 3.10 -3.14 10.85
C ASN A 193 3.48 -2.21 9.69
N MET A 194 4.38 -1.27 9.92
CA MET A 194 4.79 -0.34 8.86
C MET A 194 5.83 -0.99 7.96
N ILE A 195 5.62 -0.88 6.64
CA ILE A 195 6.64 -1.30 5.67
C ILE A 195 7.83 -0.34 5.73
N ASP A 196 8.99 -0.83 5.33
CA ASP A 196 10.16 0.02 5.19
C ASP A 196 9.90 1.05 4.07
N PRO A 197 10.01 2.36 4.35
CA PRO A 197 9.83 3.38 3.33
C PRO A 197 10.82 3.20 2.19
N LEU A 198 10.34 3.19 0.95
CA LEU A 198 11.22 3.24 -0.22
C LEU A 198 11.29 4.69 -0.69
N LEU A 199 12.51 5.18 -0.88
CA LEU A 199 12.78 6.52 -1.36
C LEU A 199 13.41 6.42 -2.73
N VAL A 200 12.90 7.19 -3.70
CA VAL A 200 13.40 7.16 -5.08
C VAL A 200 13.73 8.58 -5.53
N GLY A 201 14.92 8.74 -6.09
CA GLY A 201 15.37 10.01 -6.67
C GLY A 201 14.71 10.30 -8.00
N ARG A 202 14.83 11.54 -8.47
CA ARG A 202 14.32 11.96 -9.79
C ARG A 202 14.94 11.19 -10.97
N ASP A 203 16.13 10.63 -10.77
CA ASP A 203 16.82 9.78 -11.75
C ASP A 203 16.31 8.33 -11.73
N GLY A 204 15.32 8.03 -10.89
CA GLY A 204 14.69 6.73 -10.76
C GLY A 204 15.46 5.74 -9.89
N LYS A 205 16.55 6.14 -9.24
CA LYS A 205 17.30 5.24 -8.35
C LYS A 205 16.72 5.21 -6.95
N LEU A 206 16.70 4.03 -6.35
CA LEU A 206 16.51 3.89 -4.90
C LEU A 206 17.58 4.69 -4.18
N LEU A 207 17.13 5.51 -3.24
CA LEU A 207 17.99 6.30 -2.37
C LEU A 207 18.15 5.60 -1.03
N ASP A 208 19.35 5.67 -0.48
CA ASP A 208 19.62 5.29 0.89
C ASP A 208 19.96 6.52 1.74
N MET A 209 20.33 6.30 3.00
CA MET A 209 20.63 7.40 3.92
C MET A 209 21.86 8.23 3.54
N TYR A 210 22.83 7.67 2.81
CA TYR A 210 24.04 8.37 2.38
C TYR A 210 23.74 9.40 1.30
N ASP A 211 22.68 9.18 0.52
CA ASP A 211 22.19 10.15 -0.44
C ASP A 211 21.63 11.42 0.23
N PHE A 212 21.46 11.44 1.55
CA PHE A 212 20.96 12.58 2.31
C PHE A 212 21.97 13.16 3.31
N ALA A 213 23.24 12.75 3.26
CA ALA A 213 24.30 13.28 4.13
C ALA A 213 24.52 14.79 3.93
#